data_AF-A0A5C8FWG5-F1
#
_entry.id   AF-A0A5C8FWG5-F1
#
_cell.length_a   1.000
_cell.length_b   1.000
_cell.length_c   1.000
_cell.angle_alpha   90.00
_cell.angle_beta   90.00
_cell.angle_gamma   90.00
#
_symmetry.space_group_name_H-M   'P 1'
#
loop_
_entity.id
_entity.type
_entity.pdbx_description
1 polymer ?
#
loop_
_entity_poly.entity_id
_entity_poly.type
_entity_poly.pdbx_seq_one_letter_code
_entity_poly.pdbx_strand_id
1 'polypeptide(L)'
;MPKSDIDAIVWWIPFKSLRNAVRNLLNNYTNLFNINARNLENINYNNEIRQNITQIKQEINKLDIRNKARMQLLSMGEERIIKPVRNEKLIVSLTTYPQRIVDIDVVIFSLINQSIKPDKIILWLAYEEFPNLERDIPNHVLNLKKLGLEIEFCHNIYSYNKLIHALEKYPNDLIVTADDDIYYPYNWLEKLYKSYLENPNVIHCHRAHRIIFDDKNNILPYKQWLQEFKPQNSNPSYLNFSTGVAGTIYQHKLLHNDIFNEELFLELCPKADDIWVWIMALLKNTKINIIDSNMSHIVDFEIGYNYYSKLVDINVVQNFNDIQLDNCFKYYGDKLKNKLFEE
;
A
#
# COMPACT_ATOMS: atom_id res chain seq x y z
N MET A 1 12.75 1.20 -38.55
CA MET A 1 13.73 1.21 -37.45
C MET A 1 13.84 2.62 -36.90
N PRO A 2 13.97 2.82 -35.57
CA PRO A 2 14.13 4.15 -34.98
C PRO A 2 15.38 4.84 -35.53
N LYS A 3 15.30 6.15 -35.80
CA LYS A 3 16.39 6.95 -36.40
C LYS A 3 17.36 7.55 -35.37
N SER A 4 17.06 7.40 -34.08
CA SER A 4 17.84 7.92 -32.94
C SER A 4 17.52 7.13 -31.66
N ASP A 5 18.37 7.23 -30.63
CA ASP A 5 18.11 6.63 -29.30
C ASP A 5 16.84 7.19 -28.66
N ILE A 6 16.58 8.48 -28.86
CA ILE A 6 15.34 9.13 -28.41
C ILE A 6 14.14 8.54 -29.15
N ASP A 7 14.25 8.33 -30.46
CA ASP A 7 13.20 7.66 -31.22
C ASP A 7 12.97 6.23 -30.75
N ALA A 8 14.01 5.50 -30.32
CA ALA A 8 13.87 4.17 -29.74
C ALA A 8 13.13 4.22 -28.40
N ILE A 9 13.45 5.20 -27.53
CA ILE A 9 12.80 5.42 -26.24
C ILE A 9 11.33 5.80 -26.38
N VAL A 10 10.97 6.64 -27.35
CA VAL A 10 9.57 7.08 -27.47
C VAL A 10 8.74 6.16 -28.36
N TRP A 11 9.34 5.22 -29.08
CA TRP A 11 8.65 4.39 -30.07
C TRP A 11 7.49 3.58 -29.48
N TRP A 12 7.64 3.10 -28.24
CA TRP A 12 6.62 2.32 -27.54
C TRP A 12 5.44 3.14 -27.01
N ILE A 13 5.53 4.48 -26.98
CA ILE A 13 4.47 5.33 -26.44
C ILE A 13 3.27 5.32 -27.39
N PRO A 14 2.11 4.76 -27.03
CA PRO A 14 1.03 4.48 -27.99
C PRO A 14 0.33 5.76 -28.48
N PHE A 15 0.28 6.80 -27.64
CA PHE A 15 -0.37 8.07 -27.96
C PHE A 15 0.60 9.04 -28.63
N LYS A 16 0.29 9.45 -29.87
CA LYS A 16 1.14 10.31 -30.70
C LYS A 16 1.49 11.65 -30.03
N SER A 17 0.53 12.27 -29.32
CA SER A 17 0.73 13.53 -28.60
C SER A 17 1.72 13.38 -27.44
N LEU A 18 1.56 12.35 -26.61
CA LEU A 18 2.47 12.03 -25.51
C LEU A 18 3.86 11.62 -26.03
N ARG A 19 3.89 10.80 -27.09
CA ARG A 19 5.12 10.42 -27.78
C ARG A 19 5.90 11.65 -28.23
N ASN A 20 5.21 12.63 -28.80
CA ASN A 20 5.84 13.87 -29.27
C ASN A 20 6.28 14.77 -28.11
N ALA A 21 5.47 14.88 -27.04
CA ALA A 21 5.83 15.66 -25.86
C ALA A 21 7.09 15.09 -25.16
N VAL A 22 7.14 13.77 -24.95
CA VAL A 22 8.31 13.08 -24.38
C VAL A 22 9.51 13.18 -25.31
N ARG A 23 9.32 13.03 -26.64
CA ARG A 23 10.40 13.24 -27.62
C ARG A 23 10.99 14.64 -27.51
N ASN A 24 10.14 15.67 -27.43
CA ASN A 24 10.57 17.06 -27.31
C ASN A 24 11.29 17.33 -25.99
N LEU A 25 10.80 16.76 -24.88
CA LEU A 25 11.44 16.84 -23.58
C LEU A 25 12.85 16.23 -23.63
N LEU A 26 12.98 15.00 -24.12
CA LEU A 26 14.26 14.30 -24.24
C LEU A 26 15.23 15.02 -25.18
N ASN A 27 14.74 15.57 -26.29
CA ASN A 27 15.55 16.39 -27.20
C ASN A 27 16.07 17.66 -26.50
N ASN A 28 15.22 18.34 -25.72
CA ASN A 28 15.62 19.53 -24.96
C ASN A 28 16.69 19.22 -23.91
N TYR A 29 16.53 18.11 -23.17
CA TYR A 29 17.56 17.65 -22.24
C TYR A 29 18.86 17.29 -22.97
N THR A 30 18.80 16.58 -24.09
CA THR A 30 19.99 16.20 -24.87
C THR A 30 20.73 17.43 -25.43
N ASN A 31 19.99 18.48 -25.82
CA ASN A 31 20.58 19.75 -26.20
C ASN A 31 21.26 20.45 -25.01
N LEU A 32 20.64 20.43 -23.82
CA LEU A 32 21.27 20.93 -22.58
C LEU A 32 22.55 20.14 -22.22
N PHE A 33 22.56 18.82 -22.44
CA PHE A 33 23.76 17.97 -22.30
C PHE A 33 24.87 18.37 -23.26
N ASN A 34 24.58 18.59 -24.54
CA ASN A 34 25.58 18.97 -25.54
C ASN A 34 26.15 20.38 -25.29
N ILE A 35 25.36 21.28 -24.71
CA ILE A 35 25.81 22.60 -24.26
C ILE A 35 26.76 22.46 -23.05
N ASN A 36 26.46 21.55 -22.11
CA ASN A 36 27.24 21.36 -20.87
C ASN A 36 28.44 20.41 -21.01
N ALA A 37 28.49 19.56 -22.04
CA ALA A 37 29.64 18.71 -22.35
C ALA A 37 30.92 19.51 -22.68
N ARG A 38 30.79 20.81 -22.98
CA ARG A 38 31.94 21.72 -23.11
C ARG A 38 32.51 22.21 -21.77
N ASN A 39 31.84 21.95 -20.65
CA ASN A 39 32.17 22.42 -19.30
C ASN A 39 32.26 21.27 -18.26
N LEU A 40 32.88 20.14 -18.64
CA LEU A 40 32.92 18.88 -17.87
C LEU A 40 33.91 18.88 -16.69
N GLU A 41 33.54 19.46 -15.54
CA GLU A 41 34.29 19.23 -14.28
C GLU A 41 33.46 18.83 -13.05
N ASN A 42 32.13 18.71 -13.11
CA ASN A 42 31.34 18.53 -11.88
C ASN A 42 30.66 17.17 -11.74
N ILE A 43 31.20 16.29 -10.89
CA ILE A 43 30.65 14.95 -10.56
C ILE A 43 29.22 15.04 -10.01
N ASN A 44 28.90 16.09 -9.23
CA ASN A 44 27.56 16.30 -8.68
C ASN A 44 26.49 16.49 -9.76
N TYR A 45 26.83 17.16 -10.86
CA TYR A 45 25.94 17.37 -11.99
C TYR A 45 25.60 16.04 -12.71
N ASN A 46 26.57 15.13 -12.82
CA ASN A 46 26.34 13.78 -13.37
C ASN A 46 25.43 12.92 -12.48
N ASN A 47 25.50 13.09 -11.16
CA ASN A 47 24.63 12.38 -10.22
C ASN A 47 23.18 12.88 -10.31
N GLU A 48 22.98 14.20 -10.36
CA GLU A 48 21.66 14.82 -10.53
C GLU A 48 20.99 14.37 -11.84
N ILE A 49 21.75 14.35 -12.93
CA ILE A 49 21.32 13.79 -14.21
C ILE A 49 20.84 12.34 -14.10
N ARG A 50 21.61 11.48 -13.42
CA ARG A 50 21.26 10.06 -13.26
C ARG A 50 19.99 9.88 -12.44
N GLN A 51 19.81 10.71 -11.41
CA GLN A 51 18.59 10.75 -10.61
C GLN A 51 17.40 11.17 -11.48
N ASN A 52 17.55 12.25 -12.27
CA ASN A 52 16.50 12.72 -13.19
C ASN A 52 16.11 11.65 -14.22
N ILE A 53 17.07 10.96 -14.83
CA ILE A 53 16.80 9.86 -15.77
C ILE A 53 16.06 8.71 -15.07
N THR A 54 16.45 8.37 -13.84
CA THR A 54 15.81 7.31 -13.05
C THR A 54 14.36 7.67 -12.73
N GLN A 55 14.11 8.92 -12.32
CA GLN A 55 12.77 9.43 -12.05
C GLN A 55 11.89 9.43 -13.32
N ILE A 56 12.42 9.89 -14.47
CA ILE A 56 11.69 9.84 -15.74
C ILE A 56 11.33 8.39 -16.12
N LYS A 57 12.25 7.44 -15.95
CA LYS A 57 11.97 6.01 -16.21
C LYS A 57 10.85 5.49 -15.31
N GLN A 58 10.85 5.85 -14.03
CA GLN A 58 9.79 5.48 -13.09
C GLN A 58 8.43 6.04 -13.52
N GLU A 59 8.36 7.33 -13.86
CA GLU A 59 7.12 7.98 -14.31
C GLU A 59 6.59 7.40 -15.63
N ILE A 60 7.47 7.08 -16.59
CA ILE A 60 7.08 6.39 -17.83
C ILE A 60 6.54 4.99 -17.53
N ASN A 61 7.21 4.22 -16.65
CA ASN A 61 6.77 2.90 -16.26
C ASN A 61 5.41 2.95 -15.56
N LYS A 62 5.17 3.97 -14.73
CA LYS A 62 3.86 4.23 -14.16
C LYS A 62 2.85 4.42 -15.30
N LEU A 63 3.00 5.43 -16.14
CA LEU A 63 2.06 5.69 -17.24
C LEU A 63 1.77 4.46 -18.12
N ASP A 64 2.78 3.62 -18.38
CA ASP A 64 2.63 2.36 -19.11
C ASP A 64 1.73 1.35 -18.37
N ILE A 65 1.96 1.10 -17.08
CA ILE A 65 1.12 0.21 -16.26
C ILE A 65 -0.33 0.69 -16.21
N ARG A 66 -0.60 1.99 -16.03
CA ARG A 66 -1.98 2.53 -16.07
C ARG A 66 -2.65 2.30 -17.40
N ASN A 67 -1.94 2.59 -18.48
CA ASN A 67 -2.51 2.41 -19.82
C ASN A 67 -2.79 0.93 -20.08
N LYS A 68 -1.89 0.02 -19.69
CA LYS A 68 -2.12 -1.43 -19.80
C LYS A 68 -3.31 -1.90 -18.97
N ALA A 69 -3.39 -1.49 -17.70
CA ALA A 69 -4.50 -1.83 -16.81
C ALA A 69 -5.85 -1.34 -17.38
N ARG A 70 -5.92 -0.08 -17.83
CA ARG A 70 -7.15 0.47 -18.43
C ARG A 70 -7.53 -0.20 -19.74
N MET A 71 -6.56 -0.50 -20.61
CA MET A 71 -6.82 -1.26 -21.83
C MET A 71 -7.37 -2.67 -21.52
N GLN A 72 -6.88 -3.31 -20.46
CA GLN A 72 -7.38 -4.61 -20.02
C GLN A 72 -8.77 -4.50 -19.37
N LEU A 73 -9.04 -3.46 -18.56
CA LEU A 73 -10.39 -3.18 -18.05
C LEU A 73 -11.40 -2.95 -19.18
N LEU A 74 -11.01 -2.25 -20.24
CA LEU A 74 -11.86 -2.03 -21.41
C LEU A 74 -12.11 -3.32 -22.21
N SER A 75 -11.18 -4.27 -22.20
CA SER A 75 -11.37 -5.57 -22.84
C SER A 75 -12.08 -6.59 -21.96
N MET A 76 -12.20 -6.33 -20.65
CA MET A 76 -13.04 -7.14 -19.76
C MET A 76 -14.50 -6.96 -20.16
N GLY A 77 -15.21 -8.10 -20.29
CA GLY A 77 -16.64 -8.11 -20.57
C GLY A 77 -17.49 -7.56 -19.41
N GLU A 78 -18.77 -7.88 -19.44
CA GLU A 78 -19.72 -7.48 -18.39
C GLU A 78 -19.95 -8.56 -17.33
N GLU A 79 -19.30 -9.73 -17.48
CA GLU A 79 -19.43 -10.80 -16.50
C GLU A 79 -18.80 -10.38 -15.17
N ARG A 80 -19.56 -10.55 -14.08
CA ARG A 80 -19.05 -10.39 -12.72
C ARG A 80 -17.92 -11.38 -12.46
N ILE A 81 -16.74 -10.89 -12.10
CA ILE A 81 -15.54 -11.70 -11.85
C ILE A 81 -15.47 -12.10 -10.37
N ILE A 82 -15.72 -11.15 -9.48
CA ILE A 82 -15.67 -11.38 -8.03
C ILE A 82 -16.99 -11.99 -7.56
N LYS A 83 -16.93 -13.28 -7.19
CA LYS A 83 -18.07 -14.09 -6.73
C LYS A 83 -17.68 -14.73 -5.39
N PRO A 84 -18.56 -14.71 -4.37
CA PRO A 84 -18.31 -15.41 -3.12
C PRO A 84 -18.42 -16.93 -3.34
N VAL A 85 -17.35 -17.65 -3.05
CA VAL A 85 -17.23 -19.11 -3.19
C VAL A 85 -16.79 -19.80 -1.90
N ARG A 86 -16.21 -19.05 -0.94
CA ARG A 86 -15.74 -19.56 0.34
C ARG A 86 -16.79 -19.37 1.44
N ASN A 87 -16.81 -20.28 2.42
CA ASN A 87 -17.64 -20.14 3.62
C ASN A 87 -17.14 -19.00 4.50
N GLU A 88 -15.85 -19.03 4.83
CA GLU A 88 -15.10 -17.91 5.38
C GLU A 88 -14.59 -17.07 4.21
N LYS A 89 -15.14 -15.88 4.02
CA LYS A 89 -14.86 -15.07 2.84
C LYS A 89 -13.46 -14.48 2.92
N LEU A 90 -12.78 -14.44 1.79
CA LEU A 90 -11.55 -13.70 1.58
C LEU A 90 -11.89 -12.31 1.01
N ILE A 91 -11.90 -11.30 1.87
CA ILE A 91 -12.31 -9.94 1.55
C ILE A 91 -11.07 -9.07 1.39
N VAL A 92 -10.91 -8.46 0.22
CA VAL A 92 -9.91 -7.40 0.03
C VAL A 92 -10.58 -6.06 0.36
N SER A 93 -9.95 -5.28 1.22
CA SER A 93 -10.48 -4.03 1.75
C SER A 93 -9.48 -2.89 1.57
N LEU A 94 -9.93 -1.78 1.00
CA LEU A 94 -9.13 -0.59 0.75
C LEU A 94 -9.97 0.68 0.98
N THR A 95 -9.29 1.79 1.20
CA THR A 95 -9.91 3.12 1.33
C THR A 95 -9.20 4.08 0.40
N THR A 96 -9.89 5.12 -0.05
CA THR A 96 -9.27 6.24 -0.78
C THR A 96 -9.95 7.55 -0.40
N TYR A 97 -9.42 8.64 -0.92
CA TYR A 97 -9.89 9.99 -0.69
C TYR A 97 -10.00 10.74 -2.04
N PRO A 98 -10.66 11.91 -2.10
CA PRO A 98 -11.07 12.55 -3.36
C PRO A 98 -9.93 12.80 -4.36
N GLN A 99 -8.70 13.01 -3.90
CA GLN A 99 -7.55 13.30 -4.76
C GLN A 99 -7.03 12.05 -5.48
N ARG A 100 -7.29 10.84 -4.97
CA ARG A 100 -6.82 9.56 -5.57
C ARG A 100 -7.91 8.73 -6.23
N ILE A 101 -9.19 9.07 -6.01
CA ILE A 101 -10.34 8.34 -6.58
C ILE A 101 -10.29 8.19 -8.11
N VAL A 102 -9.65 9.11 -8.83
CA VAL A 102 -9.61 9.08 -10.30
C VAL A 102 -8.73 7.95 -10.83
N ASP A 103 -7.65 7.59 -10.14
CA ASP A 103 -6.67 6.61 -10.62
C ASP A 103 -6.71 5.27 -9.87
N ILE A 104 -7.62 5.13 -8.91
CA ILE A 104 -7.83 3.89 -8.15
C ILE A 104 -8.28 2.71 -9.02
N ASP A 105 -8.82 2.97 -10.22
CA ASP A 105 -9.21 1.93 -11.16
C ASP A 105 -8.05 1.00 -11.52
N VAL A 106 -6.82 1.53 -11.55
CA VAL A 106 -5.58 0.75 -11.78
C VAL A 106 -5.29 -0.20 -10.62
N VAL A 107 -5.48 0.24 -9.38
CA VAL A 107 -5.31 -0.60 -8.18
C VAL A 107 -6.38 -1.68 -8.15
N ILE A 108 -7.65 -1.30 -8.31
CA ILE A 108 -8.78 -2.23 -8.31
C ILE A 108 -8.63 -3.27 -9.42
N PHE A 109 -8.14 -2.87 -10.60
CA PHE A 109 -7.80 -3.82 -11.66
C PHE A 109 -6.80 -4.88 -11.18
N SER A 110 -5.71 -4.47 -10.52
CA SER A 110 -4.71 -5.42 -10.00
C SER A 110 -5.29 -6.39 -8.97
N LEU A 111 -6.27 -5.96 -8.18
CA LEU A 111 -6.99 -6.77 -7.19
C LEU A 111 -8.00 -7.73 -7.84
N ILE A 112 -8.72 -7.27 -8.87
CA ILE A 112 -9.61 -8.12 -9.68
C ILE A 112 -8.80 -9.20 -10.42
N ASN A 113 -7.61 -8.84 -10.90
CA ASN A 113 -6.77 -9.70 -11.71
C ASN A 113 -5.94 -10.70 -10.88
N GLN A 114 -6.21 -10.89 -9.59
CA GLN A 114 -5.48 -11.88 -8.78
C GLN A 114 -5.68 -13.32 -9.29
N SER A 115 -4.65 -14.15 -9.10
CA SER A 115 -4.60 -15.59 -9.42
C SER A 115 -5.69 -16.41 -8.74
N ILE A 116 -5.88 -16.19 -7.45
CA ILE A 116 -7.11 -16.58 -6.75
C ILE A 116 -8.03 -15.37 -6.69
N LYS A 117 -9.32 -15.57 -6.94
CA LYS A 117 -10.29 -14.47 -6.80
C LYS A 117 -10.62 -14.25 -5.32
N PRO A 118 -10.64 -13.00 -4.85
CA PRO A 118 -11.27 -12.69 -3.58
C PRO A 118 -12.77 -12.98 -3.68
N ASP A 119 -13.41 -13.19 -2.53
CA ASP A 119 -14.87 -13.31 -2.46
C ASP A 119 -15.53 -11.93 -2.53
N LYS A 120 -14.82 -10.89 -2.10
CA LYS A 120 -15.25 -9.49 -2.10
C LYS A 120 -14.06 -8.53 -2.27
N ILE A 121 -14.29 -7.40 -2.93
CA ILE A 121 -13.42 -6.24 -2.92
C ILE A 121 -14.26 -5.06 -2.44
N ILE A 122 -13.88 -4.41 -1.35
CA ILE A 122 -14.65 -3.33 -0.72
C ILE A 122 -13.82 -2.06 -0.69
N LEU A 123 -14.29 -1.04 -1.39
CA LEU A 123 -13.76 0.32 -1.34
C LEU A 123 -14.56 1.15 -0.33
N TRP A 124 -13.91 1.53 0.78
CA TRP A 124 -14.47 2.43 1.78
C TRP A 124 -14.23 3.90 1.39
N LEU A 125 -15.28 4.71 1.46
CA LEU A 125 -15.25 6.14 1.16
C LEU A 125 -15.89 6.92 2.31
N ALA A 126 -15.16 7.89 2.86
CA ALA A 126 -15.69 8.72 3.93
C ALA A 126 -16.79 9.66 3.42
N TYR A 127 -17.98 9.67 4.03
CA TYR A 127 -19.05 10.58 3.58
C TYR A 127 -18.73 12.06 3.87
N GLU A 128 -17.79 12.34 4.79
CA GLU A 128 -17.24 13.69 4.99
C GLU A 128 -16.41 14.17 3.81
N GLU A 129 -15.82 13.24 3.05
CA GLU A 129 -15.00 13.51 1.87
C GLU A 129 -15.80 13.37 0.56
N PHE A 130 -16.85 12.55 0.57
CA PHE A 130 -17.78 12.28 -0.55
C PHE A 130 -19.23 12.58 -0.15
N PRO A 131 -19.60 13.85 0.10
CA PRO A 131 -20.90 14.23 0.66
C PRO A 131 -22.09 13.92 -0.26
N ASN A 132 -21.89 13.77 -1.58
CA ASN A 132 -22.93 13.37 -2.52
C ASN A 132 -22.88 11.86 -2.84
N LEU A 133 -22.16 11.08 -2.04
CA LEU A 133 -22.03 9.63 -2.15
C LEU A 133 -21.55 9.22 -3.56
N GLU A 134 -22.26 8.28 -4.22
CA GLU A 134 -21.88 7.79 -5.55
C GLU A 134 -21.81 8.89 -6.62
N ARG A 135 -22.47 10.04 -6.43
CA ARG A 135 -22.41 11.15 -7.38
C ARG A 135 -21.05 11.84 -7.44
N ASP A 136 -20.24 11.70 -6.39
CA ASP A 136 -18.87 12.22 -6.35
C ASP A 136 -17.87 11.23 -6.98
N ILE A 137 -18.30 10.02 -7.34
CA ILE A 137 -17.44 8.96 -7.87
C ILE A 137 -17.38 9.02 -9.39
N PRO A 138 -16.18 9.00 -10.00
CA PRO A 138 -16.04 8.91 -11.45
C PRO A 138 -16.73 7.67 -12.04
N ASN A 139 -17.44 7.84 -13.17
CA ASN A 139 -18.18 6.75 -13.83
C ASN A 139 -17.30 5.53 -14.15
N HIS A 140 -16.02 5.71 -14.50
CA HIS A 140 -15.14 4.58 -14.80
C HIS A 140 -14.85 3.73 -13.56
N VAL A 141 -14.86 4.30 -12.36
CA VAL A 141 -14.75 3.57 -11.09
C VAL A 141 -16.08 2.89 -10.75
N LEU A 142 -17.20 3.62 -10.86
CA LEU A 142 -18.55 3.03 -10.65
C LEU A 142 -18.80 1.81 -11.55
N ASN A 143 -18.33 1.86 -12.79
CA ASN A 143 -18.44 0.76 -13.74
C ASN A 143 -17.74 -0.51 -13.26
N LEU A 144 -16.76 -0.45 -12.35
CA LEU A 144 -16.10 -1.63 -11.78
C LEU A 144 -17.03 -2.44 -10.86
N LYS A 145 -18.16 -1.87 -10.41
CA LYS A 145 -19.20 -2.61 -9.67
C LYS A 145 -19.73 -3.80 -10.47
N LYS A 146 -19.78 -3.70 -11.81
CA LYS A 146 -20.18 -4.82 -12.68
C LYS A 146 -19.24 -6.01 -12.58
N LEU A 147 -17.95 -5.77 -12.32
CA LEU A 147 -16.93 -6.80 -12.14
C LEU A 147 -16.92 -7.34 -10.69
N GLY A 148 -17.67 -6.72 -9.79
CA GLY A 148 -17.88 -7.15 -8.41
C GLY A 148 -17.18 -6.29 -7.34
N LEU A 149 -16.75 -5.07 -7.69
CA LEU A 149 -16.38 -4.05 -6.70
C LEU A 149 -17.63 -3.68 -5.86
N GLU A 150 -17.46 -3.64 -4.54
CA GLU A 150 -18.42 -3.08 -3.60
C GLU A 150 -17.88 -1.73 -3.09
N ILE A 151 -18.75 -0.73 -3.01
CA ILE A 151 -18.41 0.61 -2.52
C ILE A 151 -19.28 0.86 -1.30
N GLU A 152 -18.65 1.21 -0.18
CA GLU A 152 -19.30 1.42 1.11
C GLU A 152 -18.93 2.81 1.62
N PHE A 153 -19.90 3.50 2.21
CA PHE A 153 -19.69 4.82 2.81
C PHE A 153 -19.63 4.72 4.33
N CYS A 154 -18.66 5.38 4.93
CA CYS A 154 -18.39 5.34 6.37
C CYS A 154 -18.01 6.72 6.89
N HIS A 155 -17.93 6.88 8.21
CA HIS A 155 -17.33 8.08 8.80
C HIS A 155 -15.81 8.04 8.69
N ASN A 156 -15.18 9.20 8.67
CA ASN A 156 -13.74 9.31 8.42
C ASN A 156 -12.90 9.01 9.66
N ILE A 157 -12.28 7.83 9.70
CA ILE A 157 -11.19 7.50 10.63
C ILE A 157 -9.84 7.40 9.90
N TYR A 158 -9.66 8.12 8.80
CA TYR A 158 -8.42 8.16 8.00
C TYR A 158 -8.00 6.78 7.48
N SER A 159 -6.70 6.43 7.56
CA SER A 159 -6.17 5.16 7.04
C SER A 159 -6.79 3.92 7.71
N TYR A 160 -7.34 4.07 8.92
CA TYR A 160 -8.05 3.01 9.63
C TYR A 160 -9.28 2.49 8.89
N ASN A 161 -9.89 3.29 8.01
CA ASN A 161 -11.12 2.95 7.28
C ASN A 161 -11.03 1.57 6.59
N LYS A 162 -9.85 1.24 6.03
CA LYS A 162 -9.65 -0.01 5.27
C LYS A 162 -9.71 -1.27 6.13
N LEU A 163 -9.44 -1.19 7.42
CA LEU A 163 -9.41 -2.37 8.29
C LEU A 163 -10.55 -2.37 9.30
N ILE A 164 -10.77 -1.26 10.01
CA ILE A 164 -11.70 -1.21 11.15
C ILE A 164 -13.14 -1.49 10.69
N HIS A 165 -13.65 -0.74 9.70
CA HIS A 165 -15.01 -0.94 9.18
C HIS A 165 -15.22 -2.34 8.59
N ALA A 166 -14.16 -2.91 7.97
CA ALA A 166 -14.22 -4.26 7.42
C ALA A 166 -14.28 -5.34 8.52
N LEU A 167 -13.50 -5.19 9.59
CA LEU A 167 -13.53 -6.10 10.74
C LEU A 167 -14.88 -6.04 11.47
N GLU A 168 -15.47 -4.86 11.63
CA GLU A 168 -16.78 -4.68 12.26
C GLU A 168 -17.89 -5.33 11.43
N LYS A 169 -17.89 -5.08 10.11
CA LYS A 169 -18.93 -5.58 9.21
C LYS A 169 -18.82 -7.08 8.94
N TYR A 170 -17.61 -7.63 9.00
CA TYR A 170 -17.32 -9.03 8.67
C TYR A 170 -16.44 -9.72 9.73
N PRO A 171 -16.91 -9.86 10.98
CA PRO A 171 -16.07 -10.32 12.10
C PRO A 171 -15.62 -11.78 12.00
N ASN A 172 -16.30 -12.58 11.16
CA ASN A 172 -16.00 -14.00 10.95
C ASN A 172 -15.24 -14.29 9.65
N ASP A 173 -14.99 -13.27 8.82
CA ASP A 173 -14.33 -13.42 7.53
C ASP A 173 -12.85 -12.98 7.60
N LEU A 174 -12.09 -13.23 6.54
CA LEU A 174 -10.70 -12.82 6.39
C LEU A 174 -10.62 -11.48 5.70
N ILE A 175 -9.92 -10.52 6.32
CA ILE A 175 -9.72 -9.18 5.78
C ILE A 175 -8.29 -9.02 5.30
N VAL A 176 -8.11 -8.74 4.01
CA VAL A 176 -6.82 -8.39 3.43
C VAL A 176 -6.81 -6.91 3.10
N THR A 177 -5.93 -6.13 3.74
CA THR A 177 -5.84 -4.70 3.47
C THR A 177 -5.03 -4.42 2.20
N ALA A 178 -5.47 -3.44 1.42
CA ALA A 178 -4.75 -2.89 0.29
C ALA A 178 -4.75 -1.35 0.34
N ASP A 179 -3.70 -0.75 -0.23
CA ASP A 179 -3.55 0.69 -0.38
C ASP A 179 -3.96 1.13 -1.79
N ASP A 180 -4.43 2.38 -1.91
CA ASP A 180 -5.03 2.93 -3.13
C ASP A 180 -4.00 3.44 -4.16
N ASP A 181 -2.72 3.23 -3.90
CA ASP A 181 -1.60 3.66 -4.73
C ASP A 181 -0.64 2.52 -5.09
N ILE A 182 -0.99 1.26 -4.82
CA ILE A 182 -0.14 0.10 -5.11
C ILE A 182 -0.69 -0.76 -6.24
N TYR A 183 0.15 -1.06 -7.24
CA TYR A 183 -0.17 -2.07 -8.24
C TYR A 183 0.27 -3.46 -7.76
N TYR A 184 -0.69 -4.31 -7.40
CA TYR A 184 -0.40 -5.61 -6.77
C TYR A 184 0.01 -6.69 -7.78
N PRO A 185 1.06 -7.49 -7.47
CA PRO A 185 1.44 -8.66 -8.27
C PRO A 185 0.30 -9.69 -8.40
N TYR A 186 0.28 -10.44 -9.50
CA TYR A 186 -0.76 -11.44 -9.81
C TYR A 186 -0.99 -12.51 -8.73
N ASN A 187 0.05 -12.86 -7.96
CA ASN A 187 0.01 -13.88 -6.90
C ASN A 187 0.05 -13.29 -5.49
N TRP A 188 -0.24 -11.99 -5.34
CA TRP A 188 -0.24 -11.30 -4.06
C TRP A 188 -1.23 -11.94 -3.07
N LEU A 189 -2.51 -12.02 -3.45
CA LEU A 189 -3.57 -12.54 -2.58
C LEU A 189 -3.39 -14.04 -2.30
N GLU A 190 -2.94 -14.80 -3.32
CA GLU A 190 -2.69 -16.24 -3.20
C GLU A 190 -1.65 -16.54 -2.13
N LYS A 191 -0.56 -15.78 -2.08
CA LYS A 191 0.51 -15.99 -1.11
C LYS A 191 0.06 -15.72 0.33
N LEU A 192 -0.69 -14.64 0.56
CA LEU A 192 -1.27 -14.35 1.88
C LEU A 192 -2.24 -15.45 2.30
N TYR A 193 -3.14 -15.86 1.41
CA TYR A 193 -4.13 -16.87 1.71
C TYR A 193 -3.50 -18.24 1.97
N LYS A 194 -2.50 -18.66 1.18
CA LYS A 194 -1.74 -19.89 1.43
C LYS A 194 -1.07 -19.89 2.81
N SER A 195 -0.43 -18.78 3.16
CA SER A 195 0.23 -18.65 4.46
C SER A 195 -0.76 -18.73 5.63
N TYR A 196 -1.95 -18.11 5.48
CA TYR A 196 -3.04 -18.24 6.46
C TYR A 196 -3.53 -19.70 6.59
N LEU A 197 -3.69 -20.42 5.47
CA LEU A 197 -4.11 -21.82 5.52
C LEU A 197 -3.08 -22.71 6.23
N GLU A 198 -1.79 -22.38 6.13
CA GLU A 198 -0.70 -23.08 6.82
C GLU A 198 -0.68 -22.78 8.32
N ASN A 199 -0.98 -21.54 8.74
CA ASN A 199 -1.03 -21.17 10.15
C ASN A 199 -2.12 -20.09 10.43
N PRO A 200 -3.37 -20.48 10.70
CA PRO A 200 -4.47 -19.53 10.88
C PRO A 200 -4.48 -18.81 12.25
N ASN A 201 -3.44 -19.02 13.07
CA ASN A 201 -3.34 -18.46 14.43
C ASN A 201 -2.42 -17.24 14.50
N VAL A 202 -1.90 -16.77 13.37
CA VAL A 202 -1.02 -15.60 13.28
C VAL A 202 -1.47 -14.66 12.16
N ILE A 203 -1.02 -13.41 12.21
CA ILE A 203 -1.25 -12.44 11.13
C ILE A 203 -0.16 -12.62 10.08
N HIS A 204 -0.51 -12.58 8.80
CA HIS A 204 0.46 -12.73 7.70
C HIS A 204 0.55 -11.47 6.86
N CYS A 205 1.77 -11.03 6.55
CA CYS A 205 2.01 -9.82 5.77
C CYS A 205 3.09 -10.02 4.70
N HIS A 206 3.05 -9.20 3.66
CA HIS A 206 4.14 -9.13 2.68
C HIS A 206 5.31 -8.27 3.16
N ARG A 207 5.07 -7.25 3.98
CA ARG A 207 6.13 -6.34 4.41
C ARG A 207 6.01 -6.05 5.89
N ALA A 208 7.13 -6.21 6.57
CA ALA A 208 7.27 -5.79 7.95
C ALA A 208 8.61 -5.09 8.18
N HIS A 209 8.68 -4.36 9.27
CA HIS A 209 9.93 -3.97 9.90
C HIS A 209 10.18 -4.90 11.08
N ARG A 210 11.44 -5.00 11.51
CA ARG A 210 11.77 -5.72 12.74
C ARG A 210 12.31 -4.77 13.78
N ILE A 211 11.63 -4.77 14.92
CA ILE A 211 11.97 -3.93 16.08
C ILE A 211 13.34 -4.32 16.60
N ILE A 212 14.13 -3.31 16.96
CA ILE A 212 15.47 -3.46 17.52
C ILE A 212 15.52 -2.73 18.86
N PHE A 213 16.31 -3.29 19.78
CA PHE A 213 16.50 -2.78 21.13
C PHE A 213 17.93 -2.27 21.32
N ASP A 214 18.11 -1.33 22.26
CA ASP A 214 19.42 -0.97 22.79
C ASP A 214 19.91 -1.99 23.85
N ASP A 215 21.14 -1.80 24.33
CA ASP A 215 21.75 -2.65 25.38
C ASP A 215 21.02 -2.60 26.73
N LYS A 216 20.06 -1.67 26.89
CA LYS A 216 19.23 -1.48 28.08
C LYS A 216 17.80 -1.98 27.87
N ASN A 217 17.54 -2.72 26.79
CA ASN A 217 16.23 -3.25 26.42
C ASN A 217 15.16 -2.18 26.11
N ASN A 218 15.57 -0.96 25.73
CA ASN A 218 14.63 0.02 25.21
C ASN A 218 14.46 -0.17 23.70
N ILE A 219 13.22 -0.01 23.21
CA ILE A 219 12.96 0.00 21.77
C ILE A 219 13.71 1.18 21.15
N LEU A 220 14.52 0.91 20.13
CA LEU A 220 15.19 1.96 19.36
C LEU A 220 14.17 2.78 18.55
N PRO A 221 14.51 4.02 18.14
CA PRO A 221 13.66 4.81 17.27
C PRO A 221 13.27 4.06 15.99
N TYR A 222 12.07 4.28 15.48
CA TYR A 222 11.47 3.61 14.33
C TYR A 222 12.41 3.55 13.11
N LYS A 223 13.12 4.63 12.84
CA LYS A 223 14.09 4.73 11.72
C LYS A 223 15.30 3.82 11.86
N GLN A 224 15.60 3.36 13.07
CA GLN A 224 16.72 2.47 13.40
C GLN A 224 16.31 0.99 13.43
N TRP A 225 15.03 0.68 13.24
CA TRP A 225 14.58 -0.70 13.08
C TRP A 225 15.09 -1.29 11.77
N LEU A 226 15.09 -2.61 11.65
CA LEU A 226 15.38 -3.27 10.38
C LEU A 226 14.22 -3.03 9.42
N GLN A 227 14.38 -2.04 8.55
CA GLN A 227 13.40 -1.67 7.54
C GLN A 227 13.26 -2.79 6.51
N GLU A 228 12.02 -3.05 6.09
CA GLU A 228 11.67 -4.08 5.11
C GLU A 228 12.38 -5.42 5.37
N PHE A 229 12.31 -5.87 6.62
CA PHE A 229 13.05 -7.04 7.08
C PHE A 229 12.69 -8.28 6.26
N LYS A 230 13.72 -8.96 5.74
CA LYS A 230 13.58 -10.20 4.97
C LYS A 230 14.18 -11.33 5.79
N PRO A 231 13.36 -12.09 6.54
CA PRO A 231 13.89 -13.20 7.31
C PRO A 231 14.36 -14.32 6.38
N GLN A 232 15.33 -15.12 6.82
CA GLN A 232 15.78 -16.29 6.05
C GLN A 232 14.69 -17.37 5.94
N ASN A 233 13.81 -17.45 6.94
CA ASN A 233 12.67 -18.37 7.01
C ASN A 233 11.43 -17.61 7.50
N SER A 234 10.23 -17.99 7.05
CA SER A 234 8.96 -17.45 7.52
C SER A 234 8.66 -17.89 8.96
N ASN A 235 9.17 -17.12 9.94
CA ASN A 235 8.94 -17.36 11.36
C ASN A 235 8.09 -16.23 11.97
N PRO A 236 6.90 -16.53 12.51
CA PRO A 236 6.09 -15.54 13.21
C PRO A 236 6.83 -15.01 14.44
N SER A 237 6.70 -13.71 14.72
CA SER A 237 7.36 -13.05 15.84
C SER A 237 6.53 -11.89 16.38
N TYR A 238 6.66 -11.60 17.67
CA TYR A 238 6.12 -10.35 18.26
C TYR A 238 6.88 -9.11 17.78
N LEU A 239 8.15 -9.28 17.38
CA LEU A 239 9.02 -8.19 16.94
C LEU A 239 8.81 -7.80 15.46
N ASN A 240 7.98 -8.55 14.74
CA ASN A 240 7.61 -8.20 13.37
C ASN A 240 6.48 -7.17 13.41
N PHE A 241 6.72 -6.04 12.77
CA PHE A 241 5.80 -4.90 12.65
C PHE A 241 5.33 -4.82 11.21
N SER A 242 4.12 -5.30 10.90
CA SER A 242 3.60 -5.22 9.52
C SER A 242 3.33 -3.76 9.12
N THR A 243 3.80 -3.37 7.95
CA THR A 243 3.43 -2.09 7.34
C THR A 243 2.30 -2.33 6.34
N GLY A 244 1.17 -1.64 6.49
CA GLY A 244 -0.08 -1.92 5.75
C GLY A 244 0.05 -1.85 4.22
N VAL A 245 1.04 -1.11 3.72
CA VAL A 245 1.25 -0.82 2.29
C VAL A 245 1.35 -2.03 1.37
N ALA A 246 2.03 -3.10 1.79
CA ALA A 246 2.26 -4.27 0.94
C ALA A 246 1.15 -5.33 1.05
N GLY A 247 0.17 -5.10 1.92
CA GLY A 247 -0.91 -6.05 2.20
C GLY A 247 -0.62 -6.99 3.36
N THR A 248 -1.64 -7.13 4.20
CA THR A 248 -1.67 -7.99 5.39
C THR A 248 -3.05 -8.63 5.49
N ILE A 249 -3.09 -9.92 5.84
CA ILE A 249 -4.32 -10.68 6.10
C ILE A 249 -4.58 -10.77 7.59
N TYR A 250 -5.79 -10.42 7.99
CA TYR A 250 -6.27 -10.35 9.35
C TYR A 250 -7.54 -11.17 9.53
N GLN A 251 -7.77 -11.57 10.77
CA GLN A 251 -9.07 -12.02 11.25
C GLN A 251 -9.32 -11.37 12.61
N HIS A 252 -10.57 -10.98 12.89
CA HIS A 252 -10.91 -10.27 14.13
C HIS A 252 -10.42 -11.00 15.39
N LYS A 253 -10.53 -12.33 15.44
CA LYS A 253 -10.10 -13.17 16.57
C LYS A 253 -8.60 -13.03 16.93
N LEU A 254 -7.78 -12.52 16.01
CA LEU A 254 -6.34 -12.35 16.15
C LEU A 254 -5.95 -10.99 16.75
N LEU A 255 -6.92 -10.12 17.01
CA LEU A 255 -6.70 -8.78 17.55
C LEU A 255 -7.40 -8.63 18.91
N HIS A 256 -6.86 -7.74 19.75
CA HIS A 256 -7.49 -7.36 21.01
C HIS A 256 -8.76 -6.54 20.74
N ASN A 257 -9.76 -6.63 21.63
CA ASN A 257 -11.06 -5.98 21.42
C ASN A 257 -10.98 -4.44 21.37
N ASP A 258 -9.93 -3.87 21.95
CA ASP A 258 -9.67 -2.43 21.84
C ASP A 258 -9.44 -1.99 20.39
N ILE A 259 -9.26 -2.90 19.42
CA ILE A 259 -9.15 -2.56 17.99
C ILE A 259 -10.26 -1.61 17.52
N PHE A 260 -11.46 -1.72 18.09
CA PHE A 260 -12.63 -0.88 17.76
C PHE A 260 -12.78 0.37 18.64
N ASN A 261 -11.86 0.62 19.57
CA ASN A 261 -11.91 1.80 20.44
C ASN A 261 -11.39 3.04 19.71
N GLU A 262 -12.30 3.67 18.97
CA GLU A 262 -12.01 4.85 18.16
C GLU A 262 -11.45 6.03 18.93
N GLU A 263 -12.06 6.36 20.07
CA GLU A 263 -11.57 7.43 20.94
C GLU A 263 -10.10 7.19 21.30
N LEU A 264 -9.77 5.95 21.66
CA LEU A 264 -8.43 5.59 22.12
C LEU A 264 -7.39 5.60 20.98
N PHE A 265 -7.70 5.07 19.80
CA PHE A 265 -6.71 5.09 18.70
C PHE A 265 -6.55 6.48 18.09
N LEU A 266 -7.60 7.31 18.09
CA LEU A 266 -7.50 8.70 17.67
C LEU A 266 -6.73 9.56 18.69
N GLU A 267 -6.76 9.18 19.97
CA GLU A 267 -5.92 9.82 21.01
C GLU A 267 -4.45 9.39 20.91
N LEU A 268 -4.19 8.07 20.88
CA LEU A 268 -2.83 7.54 21.02
C LEU A 268 -2.04 7.54 19.71
N CYS A 269 -2.69 7.18 18.60
CA CYS A 269 -2.06 6.95 17.31
C CYS A 269 -2.90 7.45 16.11
N PRO A 270 -3.37 8.71 16.09
CA PRO A 270 -4.32 9.21 15.09
C PRO A 270 -3.88 9.08 13.63
N LYS A 271 -2.58 8.92 13.36
CA LYS A 271 -2.02 8.85 12.01
C LYS A 271 -1.29 7.56 11.72
N ALA A 272 -1.24 6.60 12.65
CA ALA A 272 -0.46 5.37 12.51
C ALA A 272 -1.30 4.12 12.81
N ASP A 273 -2.15 3.75 11.85
CA ASP A 273 -2.97 2.53 11.89
C ASP A 273 -2.11 1.28 12.05
N ASP A 274 -0.96 1.20 11.37
CA ASP A 274 -0.03 0.07 11.52
C ASP A 274 0.47 -0.10 12.97
N ILE A 275 0.69 1.01 13.70
CA ILE A 275 1.06 0.96 15.13
C ILE A 275 -0.08 0.40 15.94
N TRP A 276 -1.29 0.93 15.75
CA TRP A 276 -2.46 0.45 16.49
C TRP A 276 -2.69 -1.05 16.31
N VAL A 277 -2.69 -1.51 15.06
CA VAL A 277 -2.96 -2.90 14.71
C VAL A 277 -1.90 -3.84 15.30
N TRP A 278 -0.63 -3.46 15.24
CA TRP A 278 0.44 -4.23 15.87
C TRP A 278 0.29 -4.31 17.39
N ILE A 279 -0.04 -3.20 18.06
CA ILE A 279 -0.31 -3.18 19.50
C ILE A 279 -1.49 -4.10 19.85
N MET A 280 -2.56 -4.08 19.05
CA MET A 280 -3.72 -4.96 19.26
C MET A 280 -3.38 -6.43 19.06
N ALA A 281 -2.48 -6.76 18.12
CA ALA A 281 -1.97 -8.11 17.97
C ALA A 281 -1.13 -8.55 19.19
N LEU A 282 -0.24 -7.69 19.69
CA LEU A 282 0.56 -7.97 20.90
C LEU A 282 -0.32 -8.25 22.12
N LEU A 283 -1.30 -7.38 22.39
CA LEU A 283 -2.22 -7.55 23.51
C LEU A 283 -3.05 -8.84 23.41
N LYS A 284 -3.27 -9.33 22.19
CA LYS A 284 -3.93 -10.62 21.94
C LYS A 284 -2.99 -11.83 22.02
N ASN A 285 -1.68 -11.63 22.18
CA ASN A 285 -0.65 -12.65 22.05
C ASN A 285 -0.55 -13.24 20.63
N THR A 286 -0.84 -12.42 19.63
CA THR A 286 -0.76 -12.81 18.22
C THR A 286 0.59 -12.37 17.65
N LYS A 287 1.32 -13.31 17.07
CA LYS A 287 2.56 -13.03 16.32
C LYS A 287 2.25 -12.58 14.89
N ILE A 288 3.16 -11.82 14.29
CA ILE A 288 3.10 -11.44 12.87
C ILE A 288 4.14 -12.24 12.09
N ASN A 289 3.71 -12.82 10.99
CA ASN A 289 4.54 -13.58 10.08
C ASN A 289 4.79 -12.79 8.78
N ILE A 290 6.04 -12.80 8.32
CA ILE A 290 6.42 -12.30 7.00
C ILE A 290 6.41 -13.52 6.08
N ILE A 291 5.55 -13.49 5.07
CA ILE A 291 5.33 -14.68 4.23
C ILE A 291 6.56 -14.99 3.36
N ASP A 292 6.72 -16.26 3.01
CA ASP A 292 7.77 -16.67 2.07
C ASP A 292 7.55 -16.06 0.69
N SER A 293 8.65 -15.76 0.00
CA SER A 293 8.63 -15.10 -1.32
C SER A 293 7.75 -13.85 -1.32
N ASN A 294 7.85 -13.05 -0.26
CA ASN A 294 7.10 -11.82 -0.10
C ASN A 294 7.35 -10.82 -1.24
N MET A 295 6.53 -9.78 -1.29
CA MET A 295 6.57 -8.79 -2.35
C MET A 295 7.92 -8.06 -2.31
N SER A 296 8.76 -8.27 -3.33
CA SER A 296 10.14 -7.77 -3.34
C SER A 296 10.26 -6.32 -3.83
N HIS A 297 9.27 -5.86 -4.60
CA HIS A 297 9.21 -4.52 -5.16
C HIS A 297 7.80 -3.96 -5.04
N ILE A 298 7.67 -2.85 -4.33
CA ILE A 298 6.46 -2.05 -4.32
C ILE A 298 6.48 -1.16 -5.55
N VAL A 299 5.55 -1.40 -6.46
CA VAL A 299 5.30 -0.49 -7.58
C VAL A 299 4.23 0.47 -7.10
N ASP A 300 4.68 1.59 -6.52
CA ASP A 300 3.80 2.72 -6.27
C ASP A 300 3.34 3.30 -7.61
N PHE A 301 2.10 3.76 -7.59
CA PHE A 301 1.41 4.24 -8.77
C PHE A 301 0.81 5.62 -8.57
N GLU A 302 1.30 6.38 -7.60
CA GLU A 302 0.91 7.78 -7.49
C GLU A 302 1.27 8.51 -8.78
N ILE A 303 0.25 8.84 -9.58
CA ILE A 303 0.38 9.65 -10.79
C ILE A 303 -0.24 11.01 -10.50
N GLY A 304 0.55 12.07 -10.69
CA GLY A 304 0.02 13.41 -10.91
C GLY A 304 -0.26 14.27 -9.67
N TYR A 305 0.06 13.84 -8.45
CA TYR A 305 -0.21 14.63 -7.24
C TYR A 305 0.98 14.73 -6.28
N ASN A 306 2.13 15.17 -6.80
CA ASN A 306 3.35 15.45 -6.01
C ASN A 306 3.25 16.73 -5.14
N TYR A 307 2.06 17.29 -4.93
CA TYR A 307 1.86 18.61 -4.29
C TYR A 307 1.15 18.57 -2.93
N TYR A 308 0.96 17.40 -2.33
CA TYR A 308 0.31 17.28 -1.02
C TYR A 308 1.20 16.55 -0.01
N SER A 309 1.09 16.93 1.26
CA SER A 309 1.80 16.28 2.36
C SER A 309 1.32 14.83 2.51
N LYS A 310 2.23 13.87 2.37
CA LYS A 310 1.92 12.45 2.52
C LYS A 310 1.90 12.06 4.00
N LEU A 311 1.15 11.02 4.35
CA LEU A 311 1.20 10.47 5.71
C LEU A 311 2.62 10.07 6.10
N VAL A 312 3.43 9.55 5.17
CA VAL A 312 4.84 9.22 5.41
C VAL A 312 5.69 10.45 5.77
N ASP A 313 5.39 11.62 5.21
CA ASP A 313 6.11 12.87 5.50
C ASP A 313 5.85 13.33 6.95
N ILE A 314 4.68 13.01 7.49
CA ILE A 314 4.35 13.33 8.89
C ILE A 314 4.90 12.23 9.81
N ASN A 315 4.55 10.98 9.53
CA ASN A 315 4.82 9.84 10.41
C ASN A 315 6.30 9.50 10.53
N VAL A 316 7.01 9.48 9.40
CA VAL A 316 8.41 9.09 9.37
C VAL A 316 9.30 10.33 9.42
N VAL A 317 9.11 11.31 8.53
CA VAL A 317 10.04 12.44 8.44
C VAL A 317 10.01 13.30 9.70
N GLN A 318 8.83 13.53 10.30
CA GLN A 318 8.68 14.32 11.55
C GLN A 318 8.71 13.48 12.84
N ASN A 319 9.17 12.21 12.79
CA ASN A 319 9.26 11.29 13.94
C ASN A 319 7.93 11.04 14.68
N PHE A 320 6.78 11.24 14.03
CA PHE A 320 5.47 11.07 14.67
C PHE A 320 5.14 9.60 14.97
N ASN A 321 5.77 8.64 14.29
CA ASN A 321 5.69 7.22 14.65
C ASN A 321 6.22 6.93 16.05
N ASP A 322 7.38 7.48 16.43
CA ASP A 322 7.97 7.26 17.75
C ASP A 322 7.09 7.81 18.87
N ILE A 323 6.47 8.98 18.64
CA ILE A 323 5.55 9.62 19.59
C ILE A 323 4.30 8.76 19.81
N GLN A 324 3.67 8.31 18.72
CA GLN A 324 2.44 7.51 18.79
C GLN A 324 2.71 6.12 19.39
N LEU A 325 3.87 5.54 19.10
CA LEU A 325 4.34 4.31 19.74
C LEU A 325 4.50 4.51 21.25
N ASP A 326 5.22 5.55 21.68
CA ASP A 326 5.44 5.87 23.08
C ASP A 326 4.12 6.12 23.84
N ASN A 327 3.15 6.80 23.23
CA ASN A 327 1.80 6.97 23.78
C ASN A 327 1.14 5.61 24.07
N CYS A 328 1.20 4.67 23.13
CA CYS A 328 0.66 3.32 23.32
C CYS A 328 1.37 2.56 24.45
N PHE A 329 2.70 2.63 24.52
CA PHE A 329 3.48 1.98 25.58
C PHE A 329 3.25 2.61 26.96
N LYS A 330 3.05 3.93 27.04
CA LYS A 330 2.65 4.61 28.28
C LYS A 330 1.26 4.19 28.75
N TYR A 331 0.31 4.04 27.82
CA TYR A 331 -1.07 3.68 28.14
C TYR A 331 -1.19 2.22 28.59
N TYR A 332 -0.68 1.26 27.81
CA TYR A 332 -0.81 -0.17 28.12
C TYR A 332 0.27 -0.72 29.05
N GLY A 333 1.39 -0.01 29.19
CA GLY A 333 2.45 -0.32 30.16
C GLY A 333 3.06 -1.72 29.99
N ASP A 334 3.18 -2.43 31.11
CA ASP A 334 3.88 -3.72 31.19
C ASP A 334 3.20 -4.82 30.36
N LYS A 335 1.90 -4.69 30.04
CA LYS A 335 1.19 -5.64 29.18
C LYS A 335 1.86 -5.80 27.81
N LEU A 336 2.42 -4.72 27.27
CA LEU A 336 3.14 -4.76 25.99
C LEU A 336 4.60 -5.17 26.16
N LYS A 337 5.29 -4.60 27.16
CA LYS A 337 6.71 -4.85 27.37
C LYS A 337 7.00 -6.34 27.57
N ASN A 338 6.20 -7.01 28.39
CA ASN A 338 6.39 -8.43 28.67
C ASN A 338 6.33 -9.29 27.39
N LYS A 339 5.48 -8.95 26.43
CA LYS A 339 5.35 -9.69 25.16
C LYS A 339 6.59 -9.62 24.29
N LEU A 340 7.29 -8.49 24.30
CA LEU A 340 8.48 -8.30 23.48
C LEU A 340 9.69 -9.08 24.00
N PHE A 341 9.74 -9.36 25.30
CA PHE A 341 10.80 -10.12 25.96
C PHE A 341 10.47 -11.61 26.15
N GLU A 342 9.26 -12.03 25.80
CA GLU A 342 8.84 -13.45 25.72
C GLU A 342 9.25 -14.12 24.40
N GLU A 343 9.83 -13.35 23.46
CA GLU A 343 10.41 -13.84 22.21
C GLU A 343 11.80 -14.44 22.44
#